data_AF-A0A7G5H0B9-F1
#
_entry.id   AF-A0A7G5H0B9-F1
#
_cell.length_a   1.000
_cell.length_b   1.000
_cell.length_c   1.000
_cell.angle_alpha   90.00
_cell.angle_beta   90.00
_cell.angle_gamma   90.00
#
_symmetry.space_group_name_H-M   'P 1'
#
loop_
_entity.id
_entity.type
_entity.pdbx_description
1 polymer ?
#
loop_
_entity_poly.entity_id
_entity_poly.type
_entity_poly.pdbx_seq_one_letter_code
_entity_poly.pdbx_strand_id
1 'polypeptide(L)'
;MSQRHFLLATYGSLGAVMASLILLNPNRFTSIDSGYYLQSAANLLAGRGYVITEEGELIWNGIFPIGYSALIAIVSSLTGLPILVASKLVNFAAIGTYGYCWTRRLAIAQAVWVLSIWALGSFLKIAVYTWSETVFLVLLAEWVWAFHQFLLKPIVSRVLVLSLIGYSLFLIRYVGGFVFGITGLLAMLLRFFPRQTQPRLGSLPARSISPKLLLITLIGLSGLSVYFWINQQLSGSYFGGERFVSTESAFELTRIFAWALLNECLLIRDFAPTDSTKLAWVGLAIQVILFSTAYRKLRRNQLPNEKAPQLNRLSGLFILTACLYLLTLFSLRTMSPFSNPNLRLMAPFTFCFLMASLLWIGQWPVRWQKNLLPYWLALLACSWLQLLPQADLLHKISLLLNQ
;
A
#
# COMPACT_ATOMS: atom_id res chain seq x y z
N MET A 1 5.56 21.19 20.75
CA MET A 1 4.24 20.78 20.21
C MET A 1 3.93 19.38 20.71
N SER A 2 2.78 19.14 21.35
CA SER A 2 2.45 17.78 21.82
C SER A 2 2.11 16.87 20.63
N GLN A 3 2.32 15.56 20.79
CA GLN A 3 2.02 14.54 19.76
C GLN A 3 0.63 14.70 19.14
N ARG A 4 -0.35 15.04 19.98
CA ARG A 4 -1.75 15.19 19.60
C ARG A 4 -1.95 16.36 18.64
N HIS A 5 -1.35 17.52 18.92
CA HIS A 5 -1.42 18.69 18.03
C HIS A 5 -0.72 18.40 16.69
N PHE A 6 0.41 17.69 16.72
CA PHE A 6 1.11 17.29 15.49
C PHE A 6 0.27 16.38 14.61
N LEU A 7 -0.34 15.36 15.19
CA LEU A 7 -1.20 14.45 14.46
C LEU A 7 -2.42 15.18 13.87
N LEU A 8 -3.08 16.04 14.66
CA LEU A 8 -4.24 16.81 14.18
C LEU A 8 -3.86 17.78 13.05
N ALA A 9 -2.75 18.51 13.20
CA ALA A 9 -2.29 19.44 12.16
C ALA A 9 -1.88 18.71 10.87
N THR A 10 -1.16 17.59 10.99
CA THR A 10 -0.74 16.78 9.82
C THR A 10 -1.94 16.16 9.13
N TYR A 11 -2.88 15.61 9.91
CA TYR A 11 -4.09 14.99 9.35
C TYR A 11 -5.02 16.04 8.71
N GLY A 12 -5.21 17.18 9.36
CA GLY A 12 -6.01 18.29 8.82
C GLY A 12 -5.41 18.88 7.54
N SER A 13 -4.09 19.11 7.51
CA SER A 13 -3.41 19.59 6.30
C SER A 13 -3.46 18.59 5.14
N LEU A 14 -3.24 17.29 5.42
CA LEU A 14 -3.41 16.24 4.42
C LEU A 14 -4.84 16.20 3.87
N GLY A 15 -5.84 16.31 4.75
CA GLY A 15 -7.25 16.37 4.38
C GLY A 15 -7.57 17.58 3.48
N ALA A 16 -7.05 18.76 3.82
CA ALA A 16 -7.22 19.97 3.00
C ALA A 16 -6.59 19.82 1.62
N VAL A 17 -5.39 19.22 1.53
CA VAL A 17 -4.73 18.94 0.25
C VAL A 17 -5.53 17.92 -0.57
N MET A 18 -5.95 16.81 0.04
CA MET A 18 -6.79 15.81 -0.63
C MET A 18 -8.09 16.42 -1.17
N ALA A 19 -8.80 17.20 -0.35
CA ALA A 19 -10.02 17.87 -0.74
C ALA A 19 -9.78 18.84 -1.90
N SER A 20 -8.72 19.64 -1.84
CA SER A 20 -8.34 20.58 -2.92
C SER A 20 -8.09 19.83 -4.23
N LEU A 21 -7.33 18.74 -4.19
CA LEU A 21 -7.08 17.92 -5.38
C LEU A 21 -8.39 17.37 -5.96
N ILE A 22 -9.24 16.79 -5.12
CA ILE A 22 -10.55 16.25 -5.55
C ILE A 22 -11.43 17.35 -6.16
N LEU A 23 -11.40 18.56 -5.59
CA LEU A 23 -12.18 19.69 -6.06
C LEU A 23 -11.66 20.29 -7.38
N LEU A 24 -10.36 20.20 -7.65
CA LEU A 24 -9.74 20.72 -8.87
C LEU A 24 -9.75 19.71 -10.02
N ASN A 25 -9.85 18.42 -9.74
CA ASN A 25 -9.89 17.40 -10.79
C ASN A 25 -11.33 17.25 -11.36
N PRO A 26 -11.53 17.41 -12.68
CA PRO A 26 -12.86 17.30 -13.31
C PRO A 26 -13.59 15.98 -13.04
N ASN A 27 -12.84 14.86 -12.99
CA ASN A 27 -13.43 13.54 -12.75
C ASN A 27 -13.46 13.16 -11.26
N ARG A 28 -13.13 14.09 -10.35
CA ARG A 28 -13.07 13.88 -8.90
C ARG A 28 -12.18 12.69 -8.50
N PHE A 29 -11.12 12.44 -9.28
CA PHE A 29 -10.23 11.28 -9.14
C PHE A 29 -11.00 9.95 -9.13
N THR A 30 -11.78 9.72 -10.18
CA THR A 30 -12.43 8.43 -10.45
C THR A 30 -11.81 7.78 -11.69
N SER A 31 -11.84 6.45 -11.73
CA SER A 31 -11.44 5.62 -12.88
C SER A 31 -12.52 4.59 -13.17
N ILE A 32 -12.33 3.76 -14.20
CA ILE A 32 -13.21 2.62 -14.49
C ILE A 32 -13.38 1.72 -13.25
N ASP A 33 -12.27 1.37 -12.60
CA ASP A 33 -12.30 0.59 -11.35
C ASP A 33 -13.10 1.26 -10.22
N SER A 34 -13.08 2.60 -10.15
CA SER A 34 -13.93 3.33 -9.21
C SER A 34 -15.41 3.12 -9.50
N GLY A 35 -15.79 3.02 -10.77
CA GLY A 35 -17.16 2.72 -11.19
C GLY A 35 -17.67 1.42 -10.58
N TYR A 36 -16.92 0.33 -10.68
CA TYR A 36 -17.29 -0.97 -10.08
C TYR A 36 -17.46 -0.87 -8.56
N TYR A 37 -16.54 -0.20 -7.86
CA TYR A 37 -16.65 -0.02 -6.40
C TYR A 37 -17.87 0.81 -6.00
N LEU A 38 -18.10 1.94 -6.68
CA LEU A 38 -19.21 2.85 -6.38
C LEU A 38 -20.57 2.22 -6.71
N GLN A 39 -20.67 1.51 -7.83
CA GLN A 39 -21.90 0.83 -8.24
C GLN A 39 -22.26 -0.30 -7.27
N SER A 40 -21.29 -1.14 -6.89
CA SER A 40 -21.54 -2.18 -5.89
C SER A 40 -21.88 -1.61 -4.52
N ALA A 41 -21.25 -0.51 -4.09
CA ALA A 41 -21.62 0.17 -2.85
C ALA A 41 -23.07 0.70 -2.90
N ALA A 42 -23.49 1.27 -4.03
CA ALA A 42 -24.86 1.72 -4.25
C ALA A 42 -25.86 0.57 -4.20
N ASN A 43 -25.52 -0.55 -4.83
CA ASN A 43 -26.37 -1.74 -4.86
C ASN A 43 -26.50 -2.40 -3.48
N LEU A 44 -25.43 -2.41 -2.69
CA LEU A 44 -25.46 -2.86 -1.29
C LEU A 44 -26.42 -1.99 -0.45
N LEU A 45 -26.34 -0.67 -0.58
CA LEU A 45 -27.24 0.27 0.13
C LEU A 45 -28.70 0.12 -0.30
N ALA A 46 -28.94 -0.17 -1.58
CA ALA A 46 -30.28 -0.38 -2.13
C ALA A 46 -30.85 -1.79 -1.85
N GLY A 47 -30.13 -2.65 -1.11
CA GLY A 47 -30.57 -4.02 -0.81
C GLY A 47 -30.52 -4.99 -2.00
N ARG A 48 -29.85 -4.61 -3.11
CA ARG A 48 -29.73 -5.43 -4.32
C ARG A 48 -28.58 -6.45 -4.27
N GLY A 49 -27.80 -6.44 -3.18
CA GLY A 49 -26.62 -7.29 -3.01
C GLY A 49 -25.35 -6.73 -3.65
N TYR A 50 -24.28 -7.54 -3.66
CA TYR A 50 -22.97 -7.16 -4.20
C TYR A 50 -22.89 -7.39 -5.71
N VAL A 51 -23.65 -6.57 -6.45
CA VAL A 51 -23.83 -6.69 -7.90
C VAL A 51 -23.33 -5.45 -8.65
N ILE A 52 -23.08 -5.60 -9.94
CA ILE A 52 -22.77 -4.54 -10.92
C ILE A 52 -23.70 -4.70 -12.13
N THR A 53 -23.80 -3.68 -12.98
CA THR A 53 -24.56 -3.77 -14.23
C THR A 53 -23.61 -4.09 -15.37
N GLU A 54 -23.83 -5.23 -16.02
CA GLU A 54 -23.13 -5.64 -17.24
C GLU A 54 -24.21 -5.96 -18.28
N GLU A 55 -24.10 -5.36 -19.47
CA GLU A 55 -25.07 -5.53 -20.57
C GLU A 55 -26.55 -5.25 -20.20
N GLY A 56 -26.78 -4.43 -19.17
CA GLY A 56 -28.12 -4.07 -18.67
C GLY A 56 -28.65 -5.00 -17.58
N GLU A 57 -27.96 -6.09 -17.28
CA GLU A 57 -28.34 -7.03 -16.22
C GLU A 57 -27.53 -6.83 -14.94
N LEU A 58 -28.13 -7.16 -13.78
CA LEU A 58 -27.43 -7.14 -12.50
C LEU A 58 -26.75 -8.48 -12.27
N ILE A 59 -25.42 -8.47 -12.27
CA ILE A 59 -24.60 -9.66 -12.06
C ILE A 59 -23.74 -9.53 -10.80
N TRP A 60 -23.38 -10.64 -10.18
CA TRP A 60 -22.46 -10.64 -9.03
C TRP A 60 -21.10 -10.05 -9.39
N ASN A 61 -20.61 -9.12 -8.58
CA ASN A 61 -19.31 -8.49 -8.82
C ASN A 61 -18.17 -9.41 -8.38
N GLY A 62 -17.73 -10.30 -9.27
CA GLY A 62 -16.54 -11.13 -9.04
C GLY A 62 -15.21 -10.40 -9.27
N ILE A 63 -15.22 -9.20 -9.88
CA ILE A 63 -14.00 -8.49 -10.35
C ILE A 63 -13.11 -8.09 -9.19
N PHE A 64 -13.72 -7.56 -8.13
CA PHE A 64 -13.05 -7.16 -6.90
C PHE A 64 -13.73 -7.80 -5.68
N PRO A 65 -12.97 -8.05 -4.60
CA PRO A 65 -13.56 -8.43 -3.32
C PRO A 65 -14.50 -7.36 -2.75
N ILE A 66 -15.49 -7.80 -1.98
CA ILE A 66 -16.58 -6.96 -1.45
C ILE A 66 -16.14 -5.85 -0.48
N GLY A 67 -15.01 -6.01 0.21
CA GLY A 67 -14.68 -5.23 1.40
C GLY A 67 -14.58 -3.71 1.16
N TYR A 68 -13.99 -3.25 0.05
CA TYR A 68 -13.86 -1.81 -0.18
C TYR A 68 -15.24 -1.18 -0.48
N SER A 69 -16.05 -1.81 -1.33
CA SER A 69 -17.42 -1.38 -1.62
C SER A 69 -18.30 -1.40 -0.37
N ALA A 70 -18.15 -2.42 0.49
CA ALA A 70 -18.85 -2.51 1.77
C ALA A 70 -18.45 -1.37 2.72
N LEU A 71 -17.16 -1.01 2.81
CA LEU A 71 -16.72 0.14 3.61
C LEU A 71 -17.34 1.44 3.10
N ILE A 72 -17.41 1.63 1.77
CA ILE A 72 -18.05 2.81 1.17
C ILE A 72 -19.55 2.85 1.54
N ALA A 73 -20.26 1.73 1.40
CA ALA A 73 -21.67 1.61 1.76
C ALA A 73 -21.89 1.91 3.24
N ILE A 74 -21.10 1.31 4.15
CA ILE A 74 -21.19 1.56 5.60
C ILE A 74 -20.97 3.04 5.91
N VAL A 75 -19.92 3.67 5.37
CA VAL A 75 -19.66 5.09 5.62
C VAL A 75 -20.77 5.97 5.07
N SER A 76 -21.27 5.69 3.86
CA SER A 76 -22.38 6.43 3.26
C SER A 76 -23.66 6.29 4.09
N SER A 77 -24.00 5.08 4.55
CA SER A 77 -25.15 4.83 5.42
C SER A 77 -25.05 5.55 6.76
N LEU A 78 -23.88 5.50 7.41
CA LEU A 78 -23.67 6.12 8.73
C LEU A 78 -23.63 7.65 8.69
N THR A 79 -23.19 8.23 7.58
CA THR A 79 -22.97 9.69 7.47
C THR A 79 -24.03 10.41 6.64
N GLY A 80 -24.84 9.69 5.85
CA GLY A 80 -25.74 10.26 4.85
C GLY A 80 -25.03 10.89 3.65
N LEU A 81 -23.70 10.75 3.54
CA LEU A 81 -22.92 11.33 2.45
C LEU A 81 -23.15 10.58 1.13
N PRO A 82 -23.13 11.28 -0.03
CA PRO A 82 -23.13 10.62 -1.33
C PRO A 82 -21.98 9.62 -1.45
N ILE A 83 -22.23 8.48 -2.10
CA ILE A 83 -21.30 7.34 -2.21
C ILE A 83 -19.91 7.77 -2.71
N LEU A 84 -19.85 8.70 -3.66
CA LEU A 84 -18.58 9.26 -4.14
C LEU A 84 -17.79 9.93 -3.01
N VAL A 85 -18.43 10.80 -2.23
CA VAL A 85 -17.78 11.49 -1.10
C VAL A 85 -17.43 10.50 0.02
N ALA A 86 -18.34 9.57 0.33
CA ALA A 86 -18.10 8.50 1.29
C ALA A 86 -16.85 7.68 0.91
N SER A 87 -16.62 7.41 -0.37
CA SER A 87 -15.42 6.68 -0.82
C SER A 87 -14.11 7.42 -0.56
N LYS A 88 -14.11 8.76 -0.65
CA LYS A 88 -12.94 9.58 -0.31
C LYS A 88 -12.73 9.61 1.21
N LEU A 89 -13.83 9.69 1.96
CA LEU A 89 -13.82 9.65 3.42
C LEU A 89 -13.28 8.31 3.94
N VAL A 90 -13.58 7.18 3.30
CA VAL A 90 -13.00 5.87 3.65
C VAL A 90 -11.47 5.91 3.59
N ASN A 91 -10.89 6.42 2.50
CA ASN A 91 -9.44 6.52 2.34
C ASN A 91 -8.82 7.48 3.36
N PHE A 92 -9.43 8.65 3.55
CA PHE A 92 -8.99 9.63 4.53
C PHE A 92 -9.02 9.06 5.96
N ALA A 93 -10.12 8.43 6.35
CA ALA A 93 -10.29 7.78 7.65
C ALA A 93 -9.26 6.67 7.86
N ALA A 94 -8.98 5.85 6.84
CA ALA A 94 -7.96 4.80 6.93
C ALA A 94 -6.57 5.39 7.24
N ILE A 95 -6.18 6.49 6.57
CA ILE A 95 -4.92 7.20 6.83
C ILE A 95 -4.92 7.81 8.24
N GLY A 96 -6.05 8.35 8.70
CA GLY A 96 -6.21 8.90 10.06
C GLY A 96 -6.05 7.84 11.15
N THR A 97 -6.71 6.69 10.98
CA THR A 97 -6.58 5.54 11.88
C THR A 97 -5.15 5.01 11.89
N TYR A 98 -4.51 4.90 10.72
CA TYR A 98 -3.09 4.58 10.60
C TYR A 98 -2.22 5.57 11.39
N GLY A 99 -2.42 6.88 11.18
CA GLY A 99 -1.76 7.96 11.91
C GLY A 99 -1.85 7.80 13.43
N TYR A 100 -3.06 7.60 13.91
CA TYR A 100 -3.36 7.46 15.34
C TYR A 100 -2.74 6.20 15.95
N CYS A 101 -2.87 5.06 15.28
CA CYS A 101 -2.31 3.80 15.74
C CYS A 101 -0.78 3.84 15.80
N TRP A 102 -0.13 4.36 14.76
CA TRP A 102 1.33 4.34 14.63
C TRP A 102 2.02 5.33 15.57
N THR A 103 1.44 6.50 15.82
CA THR A 103 1.95 7.45 16.82
C THR A 103 1.90 6.93 18.26
N ARG A 104 0.98 6.01 18.56
CA ARG A 104 0.91 5.34 19.88
C ARG A 104 1.87 4.17 20.03
N ARG A 105 2.32 3.59 18.92
CA ARG A 105 3.18 2.39 18.90
C ARG A 105 4.66 2.72 18.74
N LEU A 106 4.97 3.90 18.19
CA LEU A 106 6.33 4.34 17.87
C LEU A 106 6.72 5.59 18.66
N ALA A 107 8.02 5.85 18.72
CA ALA A 107 8.50 7.16 19.15
C ALA A 107 8.04 8.25 18.16
N ILE A 108 7.87 9.49 18.64
CA ILE A 108 7.38 10.63 17.84
C ILE A 108 8.18 10.79 16.55
N ALA A 109 9.51 10.76 16.66
CA ALA A 109 10.40 10.92 15.53
C ALA A 109 10.13 9.87 14.45
N GLN A 110 10.06 8.59 14.83
CA GLN A 110 9.75 7.50 13.91
C GLN A 110 8.37 7.64 13.29
N ALA A 111 7.37 8.00 14.09
CA ALA A 111 6.01 8.22 13.61
C ALA A 111 5.97 9.33 12.55
N VAL A 112 6.61 10.48 12.79
CA VAL A 112 6.68 11.60 11.83
C VAL A 112 7.22 11.12 10.48
N TRP A 113 8.32 10.36 10.48
CA TRP A 113 8.91 9.84 9.26
C TRP A 113 7.96 8.89 8.53
N VAL A 114 7.39 7.88 9.17
CA VAL A 114 6.49 6.93 8.48
C VAL A 114 5.18 7.57 8.01
N LEU A 115 4.62 8.51 8.78
CA LEU A 115 3.38 9.20 8.38
C LEU A 115 3.58 10.09 7.15
N SER A 116 4.79 10.61 6.96
CA SER A 116 5.10 11.46 5.81
C SER A 116 5.07 10.74 4.46
N ILE A 117 5.00 9.40 4.42
CA ILE A 117 4.80 8.63 3.19
C ILE A 117 3.52 9.08 2.47
N TRP A 118 2.45 9.37 3.21
CA TRP A 118 1.17 9.81 2.64
C TRP A 118 1.22 11.21 2.02
N ALA A 119 2.27 11.99 2.29
CA ALA A 119 2.50 13.28 1.66
C ALA A 119 3.31 13.20 0.35
N LEU A 120 3.85 12.02 0.00
CA LEU A 120 4.46 11.79 -1.32
C LEU A 120 3.37 11.85 -2.39
N GLY A 121 3.63 12.52 -3.51
CA GLY A 121 2.63 12.73 -4.56
C GLY A 121 2.06 11.43 -5.14
N SER A 122 2.85 10.36 -5.21
CA SER A 122 2.38 9.04 -5.65
C SER A 122 1.36 8.41 -4.72
N PHE A 123 1.62 8.42 -3.40
CA PHE A 123 0.68 7.91 -2.39
C PHE A 123 -0.50 8.85 -2.17
N LEU A 124 -0.29 10.16 -2.28
CA LEU A 124 -1.37 11.14 -2.25
C LEU A 124 -2.31 10.97 -3.44
N LYS A 125 -1.78 10.71 -4.64
CA LYS A 125 -2.58 10.31 -5.83
C LYS A 125 -3.42 9.07 -5.53
N ILE A 126 -2.81 8.01 -5.00
CA ILE A 126 -3.53 6.79 -4.61
C ILE A 126 -4.63 7.10 -3.56
N ALA A 127 -4.33 7.95 -2.58
CA ALA A 127 -5.24 8.33 -1.51
C ALA A 127 -6.50 9.07 -2.02
N VAL A 128 -6.33 9.96 -3.00
CA VAL A 128 -7.46 10.74 -3.55
C VAL A 128 -8.30 9.95 -4.55
N TYR A 129 -7.76 8.91 -5.20
CA TYR A 129 -8.56 8.04 -6.07
C TYR A 129 -9.54 7.17 -5.27
N THR A 130 -10.69 6.84 -5.87
CA THR A 130 -11.62 5.85 -5.30
C THR A 130 -11.11 4.45 -5.64
N TRP A 131 -10.08 4.07 -4.89
CA TRP A 131 -9.21 2.92 -5.09
C TRP A 131 -8.99 2.23 -3.74
N SER A 132 -9.05 0.91 -3.74
CA SER A 132 -8.94 0.09 -2.52
C SER A 132 -7.53 0.07 -1.93
N GLU A 133 -6.54 0.50 -2.71
CA GLU A 133 -5.11 0.50 -2.40
C GLU A 133 -4.80 1.22 -1.09
N THR A 134 -5.40 2.38 -0.81
CA THR A 134 -5.15 3.12 0.43
C THR A 134 -5.47 2.28 1.67
N VAL A 135 -6.67 1.69 1.68
CA VAL A 135 -7.12 0.81 2.78
C VAL A 135 -6.24 -0.43 2.84
N PHE A 136 -5.89 -1.00 1.69
CA PHE A 136 -5.02 -2.17 1.59
C PHE A 136 -3.63 -1.90 2.19
N LEU A 137 -2.99 -0.77 1.86
CA LEU A 137 -1.68 -0.39 2.39
C LEU A 137 -1.69 -0.18 3.91
N VAL A 138 -2.75 0.46 4.43
CA VAL A 138 -2.94 0.62 5.87
C VAL A 138 -3.07 -0.74 6.55
N LEU A 139 -3.95 -1.61 6.05
CA LEU A 139 -4.11 -2.97 6.59
C LEU A 139 -2.83 -3.80 6.47
N LEU A 140 -2.03 -3.58 5.44
CA LEU A 140 -0.77 -4.31 5.24
C LEU A 140 0.26 -3.89 6.29
N ALA A 141 0.38 -2.59 6.58
CA ALA A 141 1.17 -2.11 7.71
C ALA A 141 0.68 -2.68 9.05
N GLU A 142 -0.63 -2.69 9.28
CA GLU A 142 -1.22 -3.28 10.48
C GLU A 142 -0.94 -4.79 10.58
N TRP A 143 -0.97 -5.51 9.47
CA TRP A 143 -0.65 -6.94 9.40
C TRP A 143 0.82 -7.18 9.75
N VAL A 144 1.75 -6.42 9.16
CA VAL A 144 3.20 -6.53 9.47
C VAL A 144 3.46 -6.22 10.94
N TRP A 145 2.78 -5.22 11.51
CA TRP A 145 2.86 -4.92 12.94
C TRP A 145 2.30 -6.06 13.80
N ALA A 146 1.11 -6.57 13.48
CA ALA A 146 0.49 -7.69 14.20
C ALA A 146 1.36 -8.96 14.11
N PHE A 147 2.00 -9.19 12.96
CA PHE A 147 2.92 -10.29 12.74
C PHE A 147 4.19 -10.13 13.58
N HIS A 148 4.78 -8.93 13.60
CA HIS A 148 5.90 -8.61 14.48
C HIS A 148 5.55 -8.88 15.95
N GLN A 149 4.38 -8.45 16.39
CA GLN A 149 3.89 -8.75 17.73
C GLN A 149 3.72 -10.26 17.93
N PHE A 150 3.04 -10.98 17.04
CA PHE A 150 2.90 -12.44 17.14
C PHE A 150 4.25 -13.14 17.31
N LEU A 151 5.26 -12.73 16.54
CA LEU A 151 6.63 -13.26 16.62
C LEU A 151 7.38 -12.90 17.91
N LEU A 152 6.93 -11.91 18.68
CA LEU A 152 7.44 -11.61 20.03
C LEU A 152 6.71 -12.41 21.11
N LYS A 153 5.40 -12.65 20.94
CA LYS A 153 4.58 -13.38 21.91
C LYS A 153 3.44 -14.13 21.20
N PRO A 154 3.62 -15.41 20.84
CA PRO A 154 2.67 -16.14 19.99
C PRO A 154 1.47 -16.65 20.79
N ILE A 155 0.60 -15.75 21.26
CA ILE A 155 -0.64 -16.09 21.99
C ILE A 155 -1.85 -16.17 21.04
N VAL A 156 -2.92 -16.85 21.48
CA VAL A 156 -4.14 -17.09 20.68
C VAL A 156 -4.79 -15.79 20.19
N SER A 157 -4.84 -14.76 21.04
CA SER A 157 -5.40 -13.46 20.61
C SER A 157 -4.62 -12.84 19.45
N ARG A 158 -3.30 -13.04 19.37
CA ARG A 158 -2.48 -12.56 18.23
C ARG A 158 -2.67 -13.40 16.98
N VAL A 159 -2.96 -14.69 17.12
CA VAL A 159 -3.39 -15.55 16.00
C VAL A 159 -4.69 -15.03 15.41
N LEU A 160 -5.69 -14.77 16.26
CA LEU A 160 -6.99 -14.25 15.82
C LEU A 160 -6.85 -12.90 15.12
N VAL A 161 -6.14 -11.95 15.73
CA VAL A 161 -5.90 -10.62 15.12
C VAL A 161 -5.21 -10.74 13.77
N LEU A 162 -4.19 -11.59 13.65
CA LEU A 162 -3.46 -11.76 12.39
C LEU A 162 -4.33 -12.37 11.30
N SER A 163 -5.16 -13.37 11.64
CA SER A 163 -6.12 -13.97 10.72
C SER A 163 -7.18 -12.95 10.27
N LEU A 164 -7.74 -12.17 11.20
CA LEU A 164 -8.76 -11.16 10.88
C LEU A 164 -8.22 -10.05 9.96
N ILE A 165 -7.01 -9.55 10.23
CA ILE A 165 -6.38 -8.56 9.35
C ILE A 165 -6.03 -9.19 8.00
N GLY A 166 -5.55 -10.45 7.98
CA GLY A 166 -5.28 -11.18 6.74
C GLY A 166 -6.52 -11.35 5.87
N TYR A 167 -7.66 -11.68 6.48
CA TYR A 167 -8.94 -11.70 5.78
C TYR A 167 -9.37 -10.33 5.30
N SER A 168 -9.19 -9.30 6.12
CA SER A 168 -9.49 -7.93 5.71
C SER A 168 -8.67 -7.54 4.48
N LEU A 169 -7.37 -7.87 4.44
CA LEU A 169 -6.53 -7.65 3.25
C LEU A 169 -7.09 -8.34 2.01
N PHE A 170 -7.45 -9.63 2.13
CA PHE A 170 -8.06 -10.39 1.04
C PHE A 170 -9.39 -9.80 0.58
N LEU A 171 -10.26 -9.40 1.52
CA LEU A 171 -11.55 -8.78 1.24
C LEU A 171 -11.43 -7.36 0.69
N ILE A 172 -10.28 -6.70 0.80
CA ILE A 172 -10.03 -5.43 0.12
C ILE A 172 -9.44 -5.68 -1.28
N ARG A 173 -8.54 -6.66 -1.42
CA ARG A 173 -7.97 -7.11 -2.71
C ARG A 173 -7.61 -8.59 -2.66
N TYR A 174 -7.93 -9.35 -3.71
CA TYR A 174 -7.62 -10.79 -3.77
C TYR A 174 -6.13 -11.10 -3.53
N VAL A 175 -5.22 -10.26 -4.03
CA VAL A 175 -3.77 -10.40 -3.80
C VAL A 175 -3.42 -10.38 -2.31
N GLY A 176 -4.24 -9.80 -1.45
CA GLY A 176 -4.11 -9.82 0.00
C GLY A 176 -4.03 -11.22 0.61
N GLY A 177 -4.56 -12.24 -0.08
CA GLY A 177 -4.40 -13.64 0.32
C GLY A 177 -2.94 -14.11 0.43
N PHE A 178 -1.99 -13.40 -0.20
CA PHE A 178 -0.56 -13.74 -0.14
C PHE A 178 -0.01 -13.82 1.28
N VAL A 179 -0.57 -13.06 2.24
CA VAL A 179 -0.10 -13.07 3.62
C VAL A 179 -0.28 -14.43 4.29
N PHE A 180 -1.28 -15.21 3.89
CA PHE A 180 -1.45 -16.58 4.35
C PHE A 180 -0.42 -17.53 3.74
N GLY A 181 0.00 -17.26 2.49
CA GLY A 181 1.14 -17.94 1.86
C GLY A 181 2.45 -17.66 2.62
N ILE A 182 2.68 -16.42 3.04
CA ILE A 182 3.84 -16.04 3.87
C ILE A 182 3.83 -16.80 5.20
N THR A 183 2.69 -16.83 5.90
CA THR A 183 2.59 -17.57 7.18
C THR A 183 2.80 -19.06 6.99
N GLY A 184 2.27 -19.64 5.91
CA GLY A 184 2.41 -21.05 5.58
C GLY A 184 3.87 -21.43 5.28
N LEU A 185 4.52 -20.65 4.42
CA LEU A 185 5.92 -20.84 4.08
C LEU A 185 6.81 -20.72 5.33
N LEU A 186 6.60 -19.70 6.16
CA LEU A 186 7.37 -19.57 7.40
C LEU A 186 7.11 -20.74 8.36
N ALA A 187 5.87 -21.22 8.47
CA ALA A 187 5.53 -22.35 9.31
C ALA A 187 6.27 -23.63 8.86
N MET A 188 6.35 -23.86 7.54
CA MET A 188 7.10 -24.96 6.94
C MET A 188 8.60 -24.80 7.19
N LEU A 189 9.17 -23.63 6.93
CA LEU A 189 10.60 -23.37 7.16
C LEU A 189 11.00 -23.58 8.63
N LEU A 190 10.16 -23.14 9.58
CA LEU A 190 10.38 -23.37 11.01
C LEU A 190 10.29 -24.86 11.40
N ARG A 191 9.45 -25.63 10.70
CA ARG A 191 9.27 -27.06 10.96
C ARG A 191 10.41 -27.90 10.39
N PHE A 192 10.82 -27.62 9.16
CA PHE A 192 11.83 -28.40 8.43
C PHE A 192 13.26 -27.93 8.69
N PHE A 193 13.48 -26.64 8.93
CA PHE A 193 14.81 -26.04 9.13
C PHE A 193 14.93 -25.24 10.44
N PRO A 194 14.60 -25.82 11.61
CA PRO A 194 14.56 -25.09 12.88
C PRO A 194 15.93 -24.49 13.26
N ARG A 195 17.04 -25.21 13.01
CA ARG A 195 18.39 -24.76 13.38
C ARG A 195 18.85 -23.50 12.63
N GLN A 196 18.45 -23.35 11.37
CA GLN A 196 18.86 -22.21 10.53
C GLN A 196 17.98 -20.98 10.76
N THR A 197 16.71 -21.20 11.11
CA THR A 197 15.70 -20.14 11.21
C THR A 197 15.63 -19.53 12.62
N GLN A 198 15.83 -20.34 13.67
CA GLN A 198 15.72 -19.91 15.06
C GLN A 198 16.65 -18.73 15.44
N PRO A 199 17.95 -18.68 15.05
CA PRO A 199 18.82 -17.56 15.39
C PRO A 199 18.33 -16.21 14.86
N ARG A 200 17.60 -16.21 13.74
CA ARG A 200 17.10 -14.99 13.08
C ARG A 200 15.75 -14.51 13.63
N LEU A 201 14.97 -15.41 14.23
CA LEU A 201 13.65 -15.12 14.79
C LEU A 201 13.67 -14.85 16.30
N GLY A 202 14.84 -14.94 16.94
CA GLY A 202 15.04 -14.67 18.37
C GLY A 202 14.90 -15.91 19.26
N SER A 203 14.86 -15.70 20.58
CA SER A 203 14.96 -16.75 21.61
C SER A 203 13.74 -17.67 21.74
N LEU A 204 12.67 -17.48 20.95
CA LEU A 204 11.47 -18.29 21.08
C LEU A 204 11.66 -19.69 20.49
N PRO A 205 11.13 -20.75 21.14
CA PRO A 205 11.24 -22.11 20.62
C PRO A 205 10.38 -22.24 19.35
N ALA A 206 11.05 -22.45 18.20
CA ALA A 206 10.44 -22.60 16.87
C ALA A 206 9.25 -23.58 16.85
N ARG A 207 9.34 -24.67 17.64
CA ARG A 207 8.29 -25.69 17.77
C ARG A 207 6.95 -25.15 18.28
N SER A 208 6.94 -24.07 19.06
CA SER A 208 5.71 -23.46 19.60
C SER A 208 5.01 -22.50 18.62
N ILE A 209 5.76 -21.96 17.65
CA ILE A 209 5.30 -20.94 16.71
C ILE A 209 4.71 -21.60 15.46
N SER A 210 5.40 -22.61 14.91
CA SER A 210 5.01 -23.31 13.68
C SER A 210 3.53 -23.78 13.65
N PRO A 211 2.99 -24.49 14.66
CA PRO A 211 1.60 -24.96 14.60
C PRO A 211 0.58 -23.81 14.57
N LYS A 212 0.89 -22.68 15.22
CA LYS A 212 0.01 -21.49 15.21
C LYS A 212 0.02 -20.81 13.84
N LEU A 213 1.17 -20.73 13.18
CA LEU A 213 1.26 -20.23 11.81
C LEU A 213 0.56 -21.15 10.80
N LEU A 214 0.66 -22.47 10.98
CA LEU A 214 -0.12 -23.43 10.19
C LEU A 214 -1.62 -23.21 10.41
N LEU A 215 -2.07 -23.03 11.65
CA LEU A 215 -3.47 -22.73 11.95
C LEU A 215 -3.94 -21.45 11.25
N ILE A 216 -3.16 -20.36 11.30
CA ILE A 216 -3.47 -19.11 10.57
C ILE A 216 -3.63 -19.37 9.07
N THR A 217 -2.72 -20.17 8.51
CA THR A 217 -2.72 -20.52 7.08
C THR A 217 -3.94 -21.35 6.71
N LEU A 218 -4.26 -22.39 7.50
CA LEU A 218 -5.42 -23.24 7.27
C LEU A 218 -6.72 -22.45 7.37
N ILE A 219 -6.85 -21.61 8.41
CA ILE A 219 -7.98 -20.70 8.56
C ILE A 219 -8.09 -19.86 7.29
N GLY A 220 -7.05 -19.10 6.92
CA GLY A 220 -7.05 -18.24 5.75
C GLY A 220 -7.45 -18.95 4.47
N LEU A 221 -6.74 -20.04 4.11
CA LEU A 221 -7.03 -20.82 2.91
C LEU A 221 -8.47 -21.33 2.87
N SER A 222 -9.03 -21.72 4.02
CA SER A 222 -10.42 -22.17 4.09
C SER A 222 -11.39 -21.05 3.73
N GLY A 223 -11.23 -19.85 4.31
CA GLY A 223 -12.13 -18.73 3.98
C GLY A 223 -11.92 -18.17 2.57
N LEU A 224 -10.68 -18.17 2.05
CA LEU A 224 -10.41 -17.88 0.63
C LEU A 224 -11.17 -18.85 -0.28
N SER A 225 -11.12 -20.15 0.04
CA SER A 225 -11.78 -21.20 -0.75
C SER A 225 -13.30 -21.05 -0.72
N VAL A 226 -13.87 -20.76 0.46
CA VAL A 226 -15.30 -20.48 0.60
C VAL A 226 -15.70 -19.23 -0.19
N TYR A 227 -14.93 -18.15 -0.13
CA TYR A 227 -15.22 -16.93 -0.87
C TYR A 227 -15.20 -17.16 -2.38
N PHE A 228 -14.18 -17.85 -2.89
CA PHE A 228 -14.10 -18.18 -4.31
C PHE A 228 -15.18 -19.15 -4.75
N TRP A 229 -15.58 -20.09 -3.89
CA TRP A 229 -16.74 -20.95 -4.16
C TRP A 229 -18.03 -20.13 -4.27
N ILE A 230 -18.26 -19.15 -3.38
CA ILE A 230 -19.39 -18.23 -3.49
C ILE A 230 -19.35 -17.44 -4.81
N ASN A 231 -18.20 -16.90 -5.19
CA ASN A 231 -18.04 -16.23 -6.48
C ASN A 231 -18.43 -17.15 -7.65
N GLN A 232 -17.96 -18.41 -7.63
CA GLN A 232 -18.26 -19.38 -8.67
C GLN A 232 -19.76 -19.68 -8.76
N GLN A 233 -20.45 -19.80 -7.63
CA GLN A 233 -21.89 -20.05 -7.60
C GLN A 233 -22.70 -18.85 -8.09
N LEU A 234 -22.29 -17.62 -7.75
CA LEU A 234 -23.06 -16.41 -8.02
C LEU A 234 -22.75 -15.73 -9.36
N SER A 235 -21.55 -15.96 -9.91
CA SER A 235 -21.10 -15.33 -11.17
C SER A 235 -20.68 -16.33 -12.25
N GLY A 236 -20.73 -17.63 -11.96
CA GLY A 236 -20.19 -18.66 -12.88
C GLY A 236 -18.67 -18.67 -12.98
N SER A 237 -17.96 -17.83 -12.21
CA SER A 237 -16.50 -17.71 -12.23
C SER A 237 -15.93 -17.53 -10.83
N TYR A 238 -14.75 -18.08 -10.54
CA TYR A 238 -14.08 -17.91 -9.24
C TYR A 238 -13.69 -16.44 -8.99
N PHE A 239 -13.51 -15.66 -10.04
CA PHE A 239 -13.14 -14.24 -10.04
C PHE A 239 -13.64 -13.63 -11.35
N GLY A 240 -13.79 -12.29 -11.41
CA GLY A 240 -14.34 -11.64 -12.61
C GLY A 240 -13.46 -11.89 -13.85
N GLY A 241 -14.05 -12.58 -14.83
CA GLY A 241 -13.54 -12.83 -16.18
C GLY A 241 -12.59 -14.03 -16.34
N GLU A 242 -12.24 -14.34 -17.59
CA GLU A 242 -11.19 -15.32 -17.92
C GLU A 242 -9.82 -14.77 -17.51
N ARG A 243 -9.24 -15.31 -16.44
CA ARG A 243 -7.92 -14.85 -15.95
C ARG A 243 -6.79 -15.85 -16.15
N PHE A 244 -7.04 -17.02 -16.71
CA PHE A 244 -5.99 -18.02 -16.98
C PHE A 244 -5.87 -18.24 -18.49
N VAL A 245 -5.22 -17.29 -19.15
CA VAL A 245 -4.84 -17.37 -20.57
C VAL A 245 -3.34 -17.22 -20.69
N SER A 246 -2.77 -17.57 -21.84
CA SER A 246 -1.33 -17.43 -22.08
C SER A 246 -0.88 -15.98 -21.86
N THR A 247 0.23 -15.83 -21.13
CA THR A 247 0.84 -14.53 -20.80
C THR A 247 2.18 -14.37 -21.50
N GLU A 248 2.80 -13.20 -21.35
CA GLU A 248 4.13 -12.92 -21.89
C GLU A 248 5.19 -13.89 -21.34
N SER A 249 6.29 -14.06 -22.06
CA SER A 249 7.37 -14.94 -21.62
C SER A 249 7.97 -14.47 -20.28
N ALA A 250 8.48 -15.40 -19.46
CA ALA A 250 9.10 -15.06 -18.17
C ALA A 250 10.24 -14.02 -18.30
N PHE A 251 10.96 -14.03 -19.43
CA PHE A 251 11.98 -13.04 -19.76
C PHE A 251 11.39 -11.65 -19.97
N GLU A 252 10.33 -11.53 -20.77
CA GLU A 252 9.63 -10.25 -20.97
C GLU A 252 9.02 -9.73 -19.69
N LEU A 253 8.40 -10.60 -18.89
CA LEU A 253 7.89 -10.24 -17.57
C LEU A 253 9.00 -9.73 -16.64
N THR A 254 10.17 -10.37 -16.66
CA THR A 254 11.34 -9.90 -15.89
C THR A 254 11.74 -8.50 -16.32
N ARG A 255 11.78 -8.21 -17.62
CA ARG A 255 12.05 -6.86 -18.14
C ARG A 255 11.00 -5.84 -17.71
N ILE A 256 9.71 -6.20 -17.79
CA ILE A 256 8.59 -5.33 -17.40
C ILE A 256 8.68 -5.00 -15.90
N PHE A 257 8.91 -6.00 -15.04
CA PHE A 257 9.05 -5.81 -13.59
C PHE A 257 10.33 -5.05 -13.22
N ALA A 258 11.45 -5.31 -13.90
CA ALA A 258 12.68 -4.55 -13.69
C ALA A 258 12.47 -3.06 -14.00
N TRP A 259 11.80 -2.75 -15.11
CA TRP A 259 11.44 -1.37 -15.44
C TRP A 259 10.49 -0.75 -14.41
N ALA A 260 9.48 -1.50 -13.96
CA ALA A 260 8.57 -1.04 -12.91
C ALA A 260 9.30 -0.76 -11.59
N LEU A 261 10.24 -1.61 -11.17
CA LEU A 261 11.06 -1.38 -9.98
C LEU A 261 11.94 -0.14 -10.10
N LEU A 262 12.53 0.11 -11.26
CA LEU A 262 13.28 1.34 -11.52
C LEU A 262 12.36 2.57 -11.41
N ASN A 263 11.14 2.47 -11.94
CA ASN A 263 10.13 3.52 -11.82
C ASN A 263 9.71 3.77 -10.36
N GLU A 264 9.59 2.74 -9.53
CA GLU A 264 9.26 2.90 -8.10
C GLU A 264 10.38 3.59 -7.30
N CYS A 265 11.63 3.53 -7.78
CA CYS A 265 12.72 4.31 -7.21
C CYS A 265 12.59 5.82 -7.51
N LEU A 266 11.72 6.23 -8.46
CA LEU A 266 11.46 7.62 -8.81
C LEU A 266 10.33 8.17 -7.94
N LEU A 267 10.69 8.79 -6.83
CA LEU A 267 9.73 9.35 -5.88
C LEU A 267 9.15 10.69 -6.34
N ILE A 268 9.83 11.39 -7.27
CA ILE A 268 9.38 12.69 -7.77
C ILE A 268 8.40 12.57 -8.94
N ARG A 269 8.78 11.82 -9.98
CA ARG A 269 8.00 11.65 -11.20
C ARG A 269 8.35 10.33 -11.90
N ASP A 270 7.36 9.52 -12.24
CA ASP A 270 7.54 8.24 -12.95
C ASP A 270 7.65 8.40 -14.47
N PHE A 271 8.25 7.41 -15.14
CA PHE A 271 8.17 7.29 -16.59
C PHE A 271 6.87 6.57 -17.00
N ALA A 272 5.99 7.28 -17.70
CA ALA A 272 4.82 6.69 -18.34
C ALA A 272 5.12 6.34 -19.81
N PRO A 273 4.78 5.13 -20.30
CA PRO A 273 5.14 4.68 -21.65
C PRO A 273 4.57 5.52 -22.79
N THR A 274 3.40 6.14 -22.58
CA THR A 274 2.63 6.85 -23.62
C THR A 274 2.77 8.36 -23.55
N ASP A 275 3.46 8.90 -22.54
CA ASP A 275 3.52 10.34 -22.26
C ASP A 275 4.92 10.92 -22.46
N SER A 276 5.00 12.26 -22.49
CA SER A 276 6.27 12.96 -22.53
C SER A 276 7.13 12.64 -21.30
N THR A 277 8.32 12.09 -21.54
CA THR A 277 9.28 11.74 -20.48
C THR A 277 10.03 12.95 -19.91
N LYS A 278 9.82 14.16 -20.45
CA LYS A 278 10.55 15.38 -20.06
C LYS A 278 10.44 15.67 -18.55
N LEU A 279 9.23 15.61 -17.99
CA LEU A 279 9.02 15.84 -16.56
C LEU A 279 9.64 14.74 -15.69
N ALA A 280 9.66 13.49 -16.17
CA ALA A 280 10.31 12.39 -15.47
C ALA A 280 11.83 12.60 -15.39
N TRP A 281 12.46 13.05 -16.48
CA TRP A 281 13.88 13.41 -16.49
C TRP A 281 14.21 14.59 -15.56
N VAL A 282 13.36 15.63 -15.54
CA VAL A 282 13.50 16.75 -14.59
C VAL A 282 13.38 16.24 -13.15
N GLY A 283 12.37 15.41 -12.88
CA GLY A 283 12.18 14.79 -11.56
C GLY A 283 13.38 13.95 -11.13
N LEU A 284 13.92 13.12 -12.02
CA LEU A 284 15.13 12.34 -11.77
C LEU A 284 16.34 13.24 -11.46
N ALA A 285 16.55 14.30 -12.25
CA ALA A 285 17.66 15.24 -12.02
C ALA A 285 17.55 15.90 -10.63
N ILE A 286 16.37 16.38 -10.25
CA ILE A 286 16.11 16.95 -8.92
C ILE A 286 16.38 15.90 -7.83
N GLN A 287 15.86 14.67 -7.99
CA GLN A 287 16.04 13.60 -7.01
C GLN A 287 17.52 13.24 -6.82
N VAL A 288 18.29 13.13 -7.91
CA VAL A 288 19.73 12.86 -7.87
C VAL A 288 20.47 13.99 -7.15
N ILE A 289 20.13 15.26 -7.41
CA ILE A 289 20.72 16.41 -6.72
C ILE A 289 20.39 16.37 -5.21
N LEU A 290 19.13 16.13 -4.85
CA LEU A 290 18.69 16.05 -3.45
C LEU A 290 19.41 14.92 -2.70
N PHE A 291 19.46 13.71 -3.29
CA PHE A 291 20.16 12.58 -2.65
C PHE A 291 21.67 12.78 -2.59
N SER A 292 22.29 13.33 -3.62
CA SER A 292 23.73 13.62 -3.63
C SER A 292 24.11 14.66 -2.59
N THR A 293 23.32 15.73 -2.46
CA THR A 293 23.56 16.79 -1.46
C THR A 293 23.29 16.30 -0.04
N ALA A 294 22.22 15.54 0.18
CA ALA A 294 21.93 14.88 1.46
C ALA A 294 23.08 13.94 1.86
N TYR A 295 23.54 13.09 0.95
CA TYR A 295 24.65 12.16 1.18
C TYR A 295 25.96 12.89 1.51
N ARG A 296 26.32 13.92 0.73
CA ARG A 296 27.53 14.75 0.99
C ARG A 296 27.46 15.42 2.37
N LYS A 297 26.31 15.98 2.74
CA LYS A 297 26.12 16.62 4.06
C LYS A 297 26.17 15.59 5.18
N LEU A 298 25.66 14.38 4.95
CA LEU A 298 25.74 13.27 5.88
C LEU A 298 27.18 12.86 6.15
N ARG A 299 27.96 12.63 5.08
CA ARG A 299 29.38 12.29 5.16
C ARG A 299 30.21 13.38 5.82
N ARG A 300 29.95 14.66 5.54
CA ARG A 300 30.71 15.77 6.14
C ARG A 300 30.47 15.90 7.65
N ASN A 301 29.27 15.55 8.12
CA ASN A 301 28.89 15.65 9.52
C ASN A 301 29.09 14.35 10.31
N GLN A 302 29.65 13.31 9.68
CA GLN A 302 29.96 12.04 10.34
C GLN A 302 31.10 12.23 11.36
N LEU A 303 30.76 12.11 12.64
CA LEU A 303 31.76 11.95 13.68
C LEU A 303 32.36 10.53 13.57
N PRO A 304 33.68 10.35 13.79
CA PRO A 304 34.35 9.06 13.61
C PRO A 304 33.73 7.89 14.40
N ASN A 305 32.99 8.18 15.48
CA ASN A 305 32.51 7.17 16.43
C ASN A 305 31.00 6.90 16.40
N GLU A 306 30.20 7.66 15.63
CA GLU A 306 28.75 7.42 15.56
C GLU A 306 28.41 6.40 14.47
N LYS A 307 28.19 5.15 14.86
CA LYS A 307 27.71 4.09 13.95
C LYS A 307 26.22 4.24 13.70
N ALA A 308 25.79 4.05 12.44
CA ALA A 308 24.38 3.97 12.10
C ALA A 308 23.71 2.82 12.89
N PRO A 309 22.46 3.00 13.37
CA PRO A 309 21.77 1.94 14.08
C PRO A 309 21.58 0.73 13.15
N GLN A 310 21.55 -0.47 13.73
CA GLN A 310 21.23 -1.67 12.96
C GLN A 310 19.75 -1.67 12.55
N LEU A 311 19.45 -2.31 11.43
CA LEU A 311 18.08 -2.48 10.98
C LEU A 311 17.27 -3.27 12.02
N ASN A 312 16.22 -2.66 12.56
CA ASN A 312 15.38 -3.33 13.55
C ASN A 312 14.54 -4.45 12.91
N ARG A 313 14.06 -5.38 13.76
CA ARG A 313 13.25 -6.53 13.32
C ARG A 313 12.00 -6.13 12.53
N LEU A 314 11.30 -5.08 12.96
CA LEU A 314 10.09 -4.60 12.30
C LEU A 314 10.38 -4.13 10.87
N SER A 315 11.46 -3.38 10.66
CA SER A 315 11.90 -2.90 9.35
C SER A 315 12.31 -4.07 8.45
N GLY A 316 12.98 -5.08 9.02
CA GLY A 316 13.28 -6.33 8.31
C GLY A 316 12.02 -7.08 7.86
N LEU A 317 10.96 -7.10 8.67
CA LEU A 317 9.67 -7.70 8.30
C LEU A 317 8.99 -6.92 7.17
N PHE A 318 9.04 -5.58 7.18
CA PHE A 318 8.55 -4.78 6.07
C PHE A 318 9.28 -5.07 4.76
N ILE A 319 10.62 -5.16 4.78
CA ILE A 319 11.41 -5.54 3.59
C ILE A 319 11.04 -6.94 3.11
N LEU A 320 10.92 -7.90 4.02
CA LEU A 320 10.50 -9.26 3.70
C LEU A 320 9.12 -9.26 3.02
N THR A 321 8.15 -8.53 3.58
CA THR A 321 6.81 -8.40 3.02
C THR A 321 6.83 -7.73 1.65
N ALA A 322 7.65 -6.70 1.44
CA ALA A 322 7.82 -6.05 0.13
C ALA A 322 8.30 -7.05 -0.93
N CYS A 323 9.38 -7.78 -0.64
CA CYS A 323 9.96 -8.76 -1.55
C CYS A 323 8.98 -9.90 -1.86
N LEU A 324 8.29 -10.43 -0.85
CA LEU A 324 7.33 -11.52 -1.03
C LEU A 324 6.08 -11.06 -1.80
N TYR A 325 5.63 -9.83 -1.59
CA TYR A 325 4.54 -9.24 -2.38
C TYR A 325 4.95 -9.13 -3.86
N LEU A 326 6.15 -8.62 -4.14
CA LEU A 326 6.67 -8.49 -5.50
C LEU A 326 6.79 -9.85 -6.19
N LEU A 327 7.33 -10.86 -5.49
CA LEU A 327 7.40 -12.23 -5.99
C LEU A 327 6.01 -12.79 -6.27
N THR A 328 5.06 -12.56 -5.38
CA THR A 328 3.67 -12.99 -5.58
C THR A 328 3.06 -12.32 -6.81
N LEU A 329 3.25 -11.02 -6.98
CA LEU A 329 2.73 -10.29 -8.14
C LEU A 329 3.35 -10.80 -9.44
N PHE A 330 4.65 -11.09 -9.44
CA PHE A 330 5.33 -11.71 -10.58
C PHE A 330 4.77 -13.10 -10.90
N SER A 331 4.64 -13.98 -9.90
CA SER A 331 4.06 -15.32 -10.08
C SER A 331 2.62 -15.27 -10.56
N LEU A 332 1.79 -14.38 -10.00
CA LEU A 332 0.41 -14.20 -10.49
C LEU A 332 0.40 -13.73 -11.94
N ARG A 333 1.31 -12.83 -12.32
CA ARG A 333 1.41 -12.34 -13.72
C ARG A 333 1.79 -13.45 -14.70
N THR A 334 2.58 -14.44 -14.30
CA THR A 334 2.89 -15.59 -15.18
C THR A 334 1.68 -16.48 -15.46
N MET A 335 0.70 -16.51 -14.55
CA MET A 335 -0.49 -17.34 -14.68
C MET A 335 -1.70 -16.56 -15.19
N SER A 336 -1.70 -15.24 -15.04
CA SER A 336 -2.88 -14.42 -15.28
C SER A 336 -2.58 -13.05 -15.86
N PRO A 337 -3.23 -12.67 -16.98
CA PRO A 337 -3.08 -11.32 -17.49
C PRO A 337 -3.92 -10.33 -16.65
N PHE A 338 -3.25 -9.44 -15.93
CA PHE A 338 -3.83 -8.21 -15.40
C PHE A 338 -3.07 -6.98 -15.91
N SER A 339 -3.37 -5.77 -15.44
CA SER A 339 -2.64 -4.58 -15.91
C SER A 339 -1.14 -4.69 -15.62
N ASN A 340 -0.30 -4.14 -16.50
CA ASN A 340 1.14 -4.02 -16.25
C ASN A 340 1.43 -3.42 -14.85
N PRO A 341 2.57 -3.78 -14.21
CA PRO A 341 2.95 -3.27 -12.89
C PRO A 341 3.15 -1.76 -12.95
N ASN A 342 2.07 -1.04 -12.67
CA ASN A 342 2.01 0.39 -12.57
C ASN A 342 2.14 0.80 -11.10
N LEU A 343 2.22 2.11 -10.85
CA LEU A 343 2.30 2.70 -9.51
C LEU A 343 1.31 2.06 -8.52
N ARG A 344 0.10 1.75 -9.00
CA ARG A 344 -0.99 1.25 -8.17
C ARG A 344 -0.75 -0.21 -7.73
N LEU A 345 -0.29 -1.07 -8.63
CA LEU A 345 0.03 -2.46 -8.31
C LEU A 345 1.34 -2.61 -7.53
N MET A 346 2.30 -1.71 -7.77
CA MET A 346 3.60 -1.69 -7.11
C MET A 346 3.58 -0.98 -5.76
N ALA A 347 2.55 -0.19 -5.45
CA ALA A 347 2.43 0.56 -4.21
C ALA A 347 2.69 -0.27 -2.93
N PRO A 348 2.24 -1.53 -2.78
CA PRO A 348 2.54 -2.32 -1.57
C PRO A 348 4.03 -2.65 -1.40
N PHE A 349 4.77 -2.85 -2.50
CA PHE A 349 6.22 -3.01 -2.46
C PHE A 349 6.88 -1.70 -1.99
N THR A 350 6.59 -0.60 -2.67
CA THR A 350 7.19 0.72 -2.41
C THR A 350 6.85 1.22 -1.01
N PHE A 351 5.60 1.07 -0.59
CA PHE A 351 5.13 1.43 0.73
C PHE A 351 5.89 0.65 1.81
N CYS A 352 5.98 -0.68 1.71
CA CYS A 352 6.70 -1.47 2.68
C CYS A 352 8.20 -1.13 2.72
N PHE A 353 8.83 -0.89 1.56
CA PHE A 353 10.23 -0.50 1.50
C PHE A 353 10.48 0.88 2.13
N LEU A 354 9.61 1.86 1.87
CA LEU A 354 9.64 3.17 2.50
C LEU A 354 9.38 3.08 4.01
N MET A 355 8.41 2.27 4.44
CA MET A 355 8.15 2.00 5.86
C MET A 355 9.41 1.51 6.57
N ALA A 356 10.10 0.51 6.01
CA ALA A 356 11.36 0.01 6.57
C ALA A 356 12.46 1.09 6.63
N SER A 357 12.66 1.81 5.52
CA SER A 357 13.69 2.85 5.40
C SER A 357 13.46 4.01 6.37
N LEU A 358 12.21 4.48 6.49
CA LEU A 358 11.84 5.60 7.34
C LEU A 358 11.77 5.23 8.82
N LEU A 359 11.38 3.99 9.15
CA LEU A 359 11.53 3.45 10.50
C LEU A 359 12.99 3.43 10.94
N TRP A 360 13.89 3.00 10.04
CA TRP A 360 15.32 2.97 10.30
C TRP A 360 15.90 4.37 10.48
N ILE A 361 15.58 5.33 9.59
CA ILE A 361 15.98 6.74 9.73
C ILE A 361 15.45 7.34 11.04
N GLY A 362 14.21 7.00 11.43
CA GLY A 362 13.62 7.47 12.68
C GLY A 362 14.34 6.97 13.95
N GLN A 363 15.22 5.98 13.84
CA GLN A 363 16.10 5.51 14.93
C GLN A 363 17.45 6.24 14.99
N TRP A 364 17.79 7.03 13.97
CA TRP A 364 19.08 7.73 13.93
C TRP A 364 19.14 8.81 15.00
N PRO A 365 20.33 9.26 15.43
CA PRO A 365 20.44 10.38 16.36
C PRO A 365 19.71 11.63 15.83
N VAL A 366 19.09 12.40 16.73
CA VAL A 366 18.25 13.56 16.37
C VAL A 366 18.98 14.56 15.46
N ARG A 367 20.29 14.76 15.67
CA ARG A 367 21.13 15.62 14.83
C ARG A 367 21.12 15.19 13.36
N TRP A 368 21.18 13.89 13.09
CA TRP A 368 21.17 13.33 11.75
C TRP A 368 19.81 13.44 11.10
N GLN A 369 18.75 13.17 11.86
CA GLN A 369 17.38 13.37 11.40
C GLN A 369 17.12 14.83 11.02
N LYS A 370 17.55 15.79 11.85
CA LYS A 370 17.48 17.23 11.55
C LYS A 370 18.24 17.61 10.29
N ASN A 371 19.38 16.96 10.02
CA ASN A 371 20.15 17.20 8.79
C ASN A 371 19.45 16.65 7.54
N LEU A 372 18.75 15.52 7.64
CA LEU A 372 18.03 14.90 6.52
C LEU A 372 16.67 15.52 6.26
N LEU A 373 16.00 16.02 7.30
CA LEU A 373 14.63 16.53 7.23
C LEU A 373 14.39 17.56 6.12
N PRO A 374 15.25 18.58 5.89
CA PRO A 374 15.03 19.54 4.80
C PRO A 374 15.02 18.90 3.41
N TYR A 375 15.88 17.90 3.17
CA TYR A 375 15.93 17.19 1.89
C TYR A 375 14.72 16.30 1.69
N TRP A 376 14.25 15.66 2.77
CA TRP A 376 13.02 14.89 2.74
C TRP A 376 11.81 15.78 2.48
N LEU A 377 11.68 16.92 3.16
CA LEU A 377 10.60 17.88 2.90
C LEU A 377 10.65 18.42 1.47
N ALA A 378 11.84 18.72 0.95
CA ALA A 378 12.01 19.13 -0.45
C ALA A 378 11.59 18.01 -1.41
N LEU A 379 11.94 16.75 -1.12
CA LEU A 379 11.49 15.60 -1.89
C LEU A 379 9.97 15.43 -1.87
N LEU A 380 9.33 15.57 -0.70
CA LEU A 380 7.87 15.54 -0.58
C LEU A 380 7.22 16.62 -1.44
N ALA A 381 7.69 17.87 -1.33
CA ALA A 381 7.17 18.98 -2.13
C ALA A 381 7.37 18.76 -3.64
N CYS A 382 8.57 18.33 -4.05
CA CYS A 382 8.86 18.05 -5.45
C CYS A 382 8.05 16.86 -5.98
N SER A 383 7.76 15.85 -5.14
CA SER A 383 6.96 14.69 -5.54
C SER A 383 5.54 15.02 -5.95
N TRP A 384 5.04 16.22 -5.64
CA TRP A 384 3.73 16.67 -6.10
C TRP A 384 3.71 16.96 -7.61
N LEU A 385 4.87 17.00 -8.27
CA LEU A 385 4.93 16.90 -9.73
C LEU A 385 4.22 15.64 -10.26
N GLN A 386 4.15 14.57 -9.46
CA GLN A 386 3.40 13.34 -9.78
C GLN A 386 1.88 13.58 -9.92
N LEU A 387 1.35 14.62 -9.28
CA LEU A 387 -0.07 14.97 -9.32
C LEU A 387 -0.46 15.71 -10.60
N LEU A 388 0.51 16.31 -11.29
CA LEU A 388 0.25 17.01 -12.54
C LEU A 388 -0.09 16.00 -13.66
N PRO A 389 -1.07 16.30 -14.53
CA PRO A 389 -1.36 15.47 -15.69
C PRO A 389 -0.12 15.36 -16.60
N GLN A 390 0.17 14.16 -17.09
CA GLN A 390 1.31 13.91 -18.00
C GLN A 390 0.94 14.28 -19.44
N ALA A 391 -0.25 13.89 -19.90
CA ALA A 391 -0.76 14.26 -21.21
C ALA A 391 -1.11 15.75 -21.30
N ASP A 392 -0.65 16.38 -22.38
CA ASP A 392 -1.03 17.73 -22.82
C ASP A 392 -0.72 18.83 -21.81
N LEU A 393 0.34 18.68 -21.00
CA LEU A 393 0.70 19.69 -20.00
C LEU A 393 0.90 21.08 -20.64
N LEU A 394 1.62 21.15 -21.76
CA LEU A 394 1.84 22.42 -22.47
C LEU A 394 0.54 23.01 -23.03
N HIS A 395 -0.33 22.16 -23.58
CA HIS A 395 -1.63 22.60 -24.10
C HIS A 395 -2.55 23.07 -22.97
N LYS A 396 -2.59 22.37 -21.84
CA LYS A 396 -3.37 22.75 -20.65
C LYS A 396 -2.83 24.02 -19.99
N ILE A 397 -1.52 24.20 -19.93
CA ILE A 397 -0.91 25.45 -19.46
C ILE A 397 -1.23 26.59 -20.42
N SER A 398 -1.14 26.38 -21.74
CA SER A 398 -1.51 27.41 -22.71
C SER A 398 -2.99 27.79 -22.64
N LEU A 399 -3.88 26.82 -22.37
CA LEU A 399 -5.29 27.09 -22.15
C LEU A 399 -5.54 27.91 -20.87
N LEU A 400 -4.77 27.68 -19.81
CA LEU A 400 -4.87 28.44 -18.56
C LEU A 400 -4.25 29.85 -18.65
N LEU A 401 -3.25 30.07 -19.50
CA LEU A 401 -2.62 31.38 -19.69
C LEU A 401 -3.37 32.26 -20.70
N ASN A 402 -4.24 31.66 -21.53
CA ASN A 402 -5.04 32.36 -22.54
C ASN A 402 -6.50 32.60 -22.07
N GLN A 403 -6.82 32.29 -20.82
CA GLN A 403 -8.06 32.69 -20.12
C GLN A 403 -7.71 33.79 -19.12
#